data_AF-A0A9D8G0R0-F1
#
_entry.id   AF-A0A9D8G0R0-F1
#
_cell.length_a   1.000
_cell.length_b   1.000
_cell.length_c   1.000
_cell.angle_alpha   90.00
_cell.angle_beta   90.00
_cell.angle_gamma   90.00
#
_symmetry.space_group_name_H-M   'P 1'
#
loop_
_entity.id
_entity.type
_entity.pdbx_description
1 polymer ?
#
loop_
_entity_poly.entity_id
_entity_poly.type
_entity_poly.pdbx_seq_one_letter_code
_entity_poly.pdbx_strand_id
1 'polypeptide(L)'
;KIKSGEFKFPTNGKEPVTVTWHDSCHIGRASGVYEPPRELIKAIPGVKFVEMSHNREEAHCCGSVLTLIKEPPVAADIGKTRLDEAVETGASKVLALCPCCEFQLRVTAEKKDVPIEVVDLARFSASALGFTFPDPNPEVQKQWAVFEAMIALMTPQGFADLMGTMWPELIDAMPYRMGPMMRAMGKVPGALSLMKPMFPVLFPRLLPMMMPKVMPVMLERVKGRIPMPDYMAEQMPELMPKVMDTLMPHMIGDVVPLVTRPMIDYLRGRNEGSGVRDRANPSLPLS
;
A
#
# COMPACT_ATOMS: atom_id res chain seq x y z
N LYS A 1 18.50 -27.45 24.09
CA LYS A 1 19.07 -26.37 24.92
C LYS A 1 18.10 -25.86 25.98
N ILE A 2 16.97 -25.22 25.64
CA ILE A 2 15.99 -24.79 26.66
C ILE A 2 15.41 -25.99 27.42
N LYS A 3 14.85 -26.98 26.71
CA LYS A 3 14.31 -28.21 27.32
C LYS A 3 15.33 -28.99 28.14
N SER A 4 16.57 -29.05 27.67
CA SER A 4 17.66 -29.74 28.36
C SER A 4 18.26 -28.93 29.51
N GLY A 5 17.85 -27.67 29.70
CA GLY A 5 18.38 -26.78 30.74
C GLY A 5 19.76 -26.19 30.43
N GLU A 6 20.41 -26.57 29.33
CA GLU A 6 21.70 -26.03 28.86
C GLU A 6 21.67 -24.52 28.59
N PHE A 7 20.48 -23.97 28.34
CA PHE A 7 20.28 -22.55 28.14
C PHE A 7 19.07 -22.07 28.92
N LYS A 8 19.25 -20.95 29.62
CA LYS A 8 18.19 -20.20 30.29
C LYS A 8 18.38 -18.73 29.95
N PHE A 9 17.29 -18.02 29.71
CA PHE A 9 17.35 -16.57 29.57
C PHE A 9 17.81 -15.95 30.90
N PRO A 10 18.63 -14.88 30.85
CA PRO A 10 18.99 -14.14 32.04
C PRO A 10 17.77 -13.41 32.59
N THR A 11 17.75 -13.20 33.90
CA THR A 11 16.87 -12.18 34.50
C THR A 11 17.29 -10.81 33.97
N ASN A 12 16.37 -10.12 33.32
CA ASN A 12 16.69 -8.92 32.52
C ASN A 12 16.04 -7.64 33.05
N GLY A 13 15.47 -7.65 34.27
CA GLY A 13 14.89 -6.48 34.92
C GLY A 13 13.76 -5.79 34.14
N LYS A 14 13.25 -6.44 33.07
CA LYS A 14 12.21 -5.89 32.23
C LYS A 14 10.86 -6.00 32.91
N GLU A 15 10.00 -5.05 32.61
CA GLU A 15 8.60 -5.07 33.06
C GLU A 15 7.89 -6.34 32.56
N PRO A 16 7.06 -6.98 33.40
CA PRO A 16 6.25 -8.11 32.98
C PRO A 16 5.37 -7.75 31.78
N VAL A 17 5.25 -8.65 30.81
CA VAL A 17 4.51 -8.41 29.57
C VAL A 17 3.65 -9.62 29.21
N THR A 18 2.40 -9.37 28.83
CA THR A 18 1.51 -10.40 28.28
C THR A 18 1.63 -10.40 26.76
N VAL A 19 1.97 -11.55 26.19
CA VAL A 19 2.17 -11.72 24.74
C VAL A 19 1.37 -12.92 24.22
N THR A 20 0.99 -12.85 22.96
CA THR A 20 0.43 -13.98 22.20
C THR A 20 1.26 -14.26 20.94
N TRP A 21 0.91 -15.31 20.19
CA TRP A 21 1.69 -15.83 19.08
C TRP A 21 0.86 -16.04 17.82
N HIS A 22 1.39 -15.58 16.68
CA HIS A 22 0.80 -15.81 15.36
C HIS A 22 1.46 -17.00 14.65
N ASP A 23 0.72 -18.10 14.51
CA ASP A 23 1.14 -19.25 13.70
C ASP A 23 1.06 -18.91 12.20
N SER A 24 2.20 -18.60 11.59
CA SER A 24 2.27 -18.29 10.16
C SER A 24 2.06 -19.55 9.30
N CYS A 25 1.45 -19.40 8.12
CA CYS A 25 1.08 -20.52 7.24
C CYS A 25 2.24 -21.48 6.94
N HIS A 26 3.44 -20.97 6.62
CA HIS A 26 4.56 -21.82 6.22
C HIS A 26 5.22 -22.57 7.40
N ILE A 27 5.43 -21.91 8.54
CA ILE A 27 6.03 -22.57 9.71
C ILE A 27 5.03 -23.51 10.40
N GLY A 28 3.76 -23.10 10.49
CA GLY A 28 2.68 -23.89 11.05
C GLY A 28 2.21 -24.98 10.10
N ARG A 29 1.33 -24.62 9.15
CA ARG A 29 0.65 -25.60 8.28
C ARG A 29 1.59 -26.39 7.38
N ALA A 30 2.60 -25.75 6.79
CA ALA A 30 3.50 -26.47 5.87
C ALA A 30 4.63 -27.24 6.57
N SER A 31 5.10 -26.77 7.73
CA SER A 31 6.26 -27.37 8.41
C SER A 31 5.91 -28.11 9.72
N GLY A 32 4.69 -27.98 10.23
CA GLY A 32 4.23 -28.60 11.48
C GLY A 32 4.88 -28.03 12.75
N VAL A 33 5.52 -26.86 12.67
CA VAL A 33 6.29 -26.28 13.77
C VAL A 33 5.40 -25.34 14.59
N TYR A 34 4.83 -25.87 15.66
CA TYR A 34 3.91 -25.12 16.55
C TYR A 34 4.47 -24.91 17.96
N GLU A 35 4.99 -25.96 18.60
CA GLU A 35 5.43 -25.90 19.99
C GLU A 35 6.77 -25.18 20.21
N PRO A 36 7.80 -25.33 19.34
CA PRO A 36 9.10 -24.70 19.61
C PRO A 36 9.05 -23.17 19.80
N PRO A 37 8.27 -22.38 19.01
CA PRO A 37 8.09 -20.95 19.27
C PRO A 37 7.45 -20.67 20.63
N ARG A 38 6.44 -21.45 21.04
CA ARG A 38 5.74 -21.30 22.32
C ARG A 38 6.66 -21.59 23.49
N GLU A 39 7.47 -22.64 23.38
CA GLU A 39 8.47 -23.03 24.38
C GLU A 39 9.55 -21.96 24.53
N LEU A 40 9.99 -21.36 23.43
CA LEU A 40 10.92 -20.22 23.43
C LEU A 40 10.33 -19.02 24.18
N ILE A 41 9.09 -18.65 23.87
CA ILE A 41 8.40 -17.50 24.50
C ILE A 41 8.22 -17.73 26.00
N LYS A 42 7.74 -18.91 26.41
CA LYS A 42 7.52 -19.26 27.82
C LYS A 42 8.81 -19.34 28.63
N ALA A 43 9.96 -19.53 27.99
CA ALA A 43 11.25 -19.57 28.67
C ALA A 43 11.80 -18.19 29.05
N ILE A 44 11.20 -17.10 28.56
CA ILE A 44 11.65 -15.74 28.83
C ILE A 44 11.08 -15.25 30.18
N PRO A 45 11.93 -14.86 31.15
CA PRO A 45 11.48 -14.30 32.43
C PRO A 45 10.59 -13.07 32.25
N GLY A 46 9.53 -12.97 33.06
CA GLY A 46 8.59 -11.85 33.02
C GLY A 46 7.54 -11.92 31.90
N VAL A 47 7.58 -12.93 31.03
CA VAL A 47 6.61 -13.08 29.94
C VAL A 47 5.45 -13.98 30.37
N LYS A 48 4.22 -13.44 30.27
CA LYS A 48 2.98 -14.20 30.36
C LYS A 48 2.50 -14.52 28.95
N PHE A 49 2.61 -15.79 28.55
CA PHE A 49 2.08 -16.24 27.27
C PHE A 49 0.59 -16.59 27.35
N VAL A 50 -0.20 -16.09 26.40
CA VAL A 50 -1.62 -16.41 26.23
C VAL A 50 -1.92 -16.83 24.79
N GLU A 51 -2.80 -17.80 24.61
CA GLU A 51 -3.19 -18.29 23.28
C GLU A 51 -4.42 -17.56 22.76
N MET A 52 -4.43 -17.30 21.46
CA MET A 52 -5.65 -16.92 20.73
C MET A 52 -6.56 -18.13 20.56
N SER A 53 -7.86 -17.86 20.39
CA SER A 53 -8.92 -18.87 20.17
C SER A 53 -8.55 -19.82 19.03
N HIS A 54 -8.18 -19.26 17.88
CA HIS A 54 -7.65 -20.00 16.76
C HIS A 54 -6.12 -20.01 16.82
N ASN A 55 -5.54 -21.20 16.90
CA ASN A 55 -4.10 -21.39 16.96
C ASN A 55 -3.71 -22.69 16.24
N ARG A 56 -2.40 -22.88 16.06
CA ARG A 56 -1.83 -24.01 15.32
C ARG A 56 -2.39 -24.07 13.90
N GLU A 57 -2.90 -25.23 13.49
CA GLU A 57 -3.41 -25.46 12.14
C GLU A 57 -4.63 -24.58 11.81
N GLU A 58 -5.43 -24.28 12.83
CA GLU A 58 -6.65 -23.46 12.74
C GLU A 58 -6.38 -21.96 12.74
N ALA A 59 -5.13 -21.52 12.91
CA ALA A 59 -4.81 -20.10 12.99
C ALA A 59 -5.25 -19.33 11.73
N HIS A 60 -5.93 -18.21 11.95
CA HIS A 60 -6.35 -17.32 10.88
C HIS A 60 -5.14 -16.69 10.16
N CYS A 61 -5.31 -16.47 8.85
CA CYS A 61 -4.28 -15.88 7.99
C CYS A 61 -4.02 -14.42 8.39
N CYS A 62 -2.79 -13.94 8.13
CA CYS A 62 -2.45 -12.52 8.28
C CYS A 62 -2.99 -11.64 7.13
N GLY A 63 -3.31 -12.22 5.97
CA GLY A 63 -3.76 -11.50 4.77
C GLY A 63 -2.67 -11.08 3.77
N SER A 64 -1.37 -11.27 4.08
CA SER A 64 -0.26 -10.66 3.33
C SER A 64 -0.24 -10.97 1.82
N VAL A 65 -0.59 -12.19 1.42
CA VAL A 65 -0.61 -12.58 -0.01
C VAL A 65 -1.70 -11.85 -0.79
N LEU A 66 -2.83 -11.48 -0.16
CA LEU A 66 -3.90 -10.72 -0.83
C LEU A 66 -3.44 -9.33 -1.23
N THR A 67 -2.61 -8.69 -0.41
CA THR A 67 -1.95 -7.43 -0.75
C THR A 67 -1.09 -7.57 -2.00
N LEU A 68 -0.39 -8.70 -2.17
CA LEU A 68 0.45 -8.97 -3.35
C LEU A 68 -0.36 -9.23 -4.63
N ILE A 69 -1.60 -9.72 -4.53
CA ILE A 69 -2.46 -9.99 -5.68
C ILE A 69 -3.53 -8.91 -5.93
N LYS A 70 -3.27 -7.67 -5.47
CA LYS A 70 -4.10 -6.48 -5.70
C LYS A 70 -5.42 -6.39 -4.91
N GLU A 71 -5.51 -7.09 -3.77
CA GLU A 71 -6.64 -6.95 -2.83
C GLU A 71 -6.22 -6.40 -1.43
N PRO A 72 -5.53 -5.24 -1.32
CA PRO A 72 -5.15 -4.68 -0.01
C PRO A 72 -6.30 -4.45 0.98
N PRO A 73 -7.51 -3.99 0.59
CA PRO A 73 -8.61 -3.81 1.53
C PRO A 73 -9.03 -5.14 2.20
N VAL A 74 -9.12 -6.21 1.41
CA VAL A 74 -9.48 -7.55 1.91
C VAL A 74 -8.37 -8.09 2.80
N ALA A 75 -7.10 -7.86 2.44
CA ALA A 75 -5.96 -8.22 3.29
C ALA A 75 -6.04 -7.58 4.68
N ALA A 76 -6.41 -6.29 4.74
CA ALA A 76 -6.59 -5.57 5.99
C ALA A 76 -7.77 -6.11 6.82
N ASP A 77 -8.88 -6.50 6.19
CA ASP A 77 -10.02 -7.08 6.89
C ASP A 77 -9.66 -8.44 7.52
N ILE A 78 -8.98 -9.31 6.77
CA ILE A 78 -8.49 -10.61 7.28
C ILE A 78 -7.50 -10.42 8.43
N GLY A 79 -6.52 -9.52 8.25
CA GLY A 79 -5.57 -9.21 9.31
C GLY A 79 -6.27 -8.67 10.57
N LYS A 80 -7.36 -7.91 10.41
CA LYS A 80 -8.10 -7.32 11.54
C LYS A 80 -8.75 -8.42 12.37
N THR A 81 -9.40 -9.39 11.73
CA THR A 81 -9.94 -10.58 12.43
C THR A 81 -8.85 -11.24 13.28
N ARG A 82 -7.63 -11.36 12.75
CA ARG A 82 -6.53 -11.97 13.51
C ARG A 82 -6.05 -11.11 14.69
N LEU A 83 -5.98 -9.78 14.51
CA LEU A 83 -5.54 -8.88 15.57
C LEU A 83 -6.62 -8.70 16.65
N ASP A 84 -7.90 -8.72 16.28
CA ASP A 84 -9.01 -8.66 17.22
C ASP A 84 -8.94 -9.85 18.19
N GLU A 85 -8.69 -11.07 17.69
CA GLU A 85 -8.45 -12.23 18.56
C GLU A 85 -7.26 -12.02 19.49
N ALA A 86 -6.17 -11.42 19.01
CA ALA A 86 -5.01 -11.14 19.83
C ALA A 86 -5.35 -10.17 20.97
N VAL A 87 -6.14 -9.13 20.69
CA VAL A 87 -6.64 -8.17 21.68
C VAL A 87 -7.57 -8.85 22.70
N GLU A 88 -8.46 -9.74 22.25
CA GLU A 88 -9.39 -10.49 23.11
C GLU A 88 -8.67 -11.35 24.16
N THR A 89 -7.45 -11.82 23.87
CA THR A 89 -6.64 -12.56 24.87
C THR A 89 -6.13 -11.69 26.03
N GLY A 90 -6.21 -10.36 25.90
CA GLY A 90 -5.57 -9.40 26.81
C GLY A 90 -4.05 -9.30 26.61
N ALA A 91 -3.52 -9.77 25.49
CA ALA A 91 -2.12 -9.59 25.15
C ALA A 91 -1.83 -8.14 24.73
N SER A 92 -0.72 -7.61 25.21
CA SER A 92 -0.20 -6.30 24.78
C SER A 92 0.57 -6.39 23.46
N LYS A 93 1.10 -7.58 23.14
CA LYS A 93 1.89 -7.82 21.92
C LYS A 93 1.51 -9.14 21.27
N VAL A 94 1.47 -9.15 19.93
CA VAL A 94 1.44 -10.37 19.14
C VAL A 94 2.82 -10.60 18.52
N LEU A 95 3.39 -11.76 18.81
CA LEU A 95 4.68 -12.18 18.27
C LEU A 95 4.46 -12.92 16.95
N ALA A 96 5.30 -12.66 15.96
CA ALA A 96 5.33 -13.35 14.68
C ALA A 96 6.78 -13.60 14.26
N LEU A 97 7.01 -14.53 13.32
CA LEU A 97 8.35 -14.85 12.79
C LEU A 97 8.45 -14.69 11.27
N CYS A 98 7.32 -14.68 10.58
CA CYS A 98 7.29 -14.46 9.14
C CYS A 98 7.31 -12.95 8.87
N PRO A 99 8.32 -12.41 8.17
CA PRO A 99 8.39 -10.98 7.87
C PRO A 99 7.15 -10.47 7.13
N CYS A 100 6.57 -11.28 6.23
CA CYS A 100 5.33 -10.92 5.52
C CYS A 100 4.12 -10.82 6.47
N CYS A 101 4.05 -11.71 7.48
CA CYS A 101 2.99 -11.67 8.48
C CYS A 101 3.15 -10.46 9.40
N GLU A 102 4.34 -10.24 9.92
CA GLU A 102 4.64 -9.05 10.74
C GLU A 102 4.27 -7.76 10.01
N PHE A 103 4.75 -7.65 8.77
CA PHE A 103 4.51 -6.50 7.93
C PHE A 103 3.01 -6.25 7.74
N GLN A 104 2.27 -7.26 7.28
CA GLN A 104 0.84 -7.12 7.04
C GLN A 104 0.07 -6.81 8.33
N LEU A 105 0.40 -7.48 9.44
CA LEU A 105 -0.27 -7.25 10.72
C LEU A 105 0.02 -5.84 11.26
N ARG A 106 1.22 -5.30 11.08
CA ARG A 106 1.53 -3.89 11.45
C ARG A 106 0.70 -2.91 10.63
N VAL A 107 0.69 -3.07 9.31
CA VAL A 107 -0.13 -2.23 8.41
C VAL A 107 -1.61 -2.32 8.78
N THR A 108 -2.10 -3.52 9.09
CA THR A 108 -3.50 -3.69 9.50
C THR A 108 -3.79 -3.05 10.86
N ALA A 109 -2.91 -3.20 11.84
CA ALA A 109 -3.07 -2.59 13.16
C ALA A 109 -3.21 -1.08 13.05
N GLU A 110 -2.38 -0.45 12.22
CA GLU A 110 -2.42 0.99 11.96
C GLU A 110 -3.68 1.41 11.18
N LYS A 111 -3.98 0.75 10.05
CA LYS A 111 -5.12 1.12 9.19
C LYS A 111 -6.49 0.90 9.84
N LYS A 112 -6.56 0.05 10.85
CA LYS A 112 -7.80 -0.34 11.54
C LYS A 112 -7.82 0.10 13.00
N ASP A 113 -6.83 0.91 13.42
CA ASP A 113 -6.67 1.42 14.78
C ASP A 113 -6.76 0.31 15.86
N VAL A 114 -6.12 -0.84 15.60
CA VAL A 114 -6.12 -1.97 16.54
C VAL A 114 -5.00 -1.77 17.57
N PRO A 115 -5.31 -1.70 18.88
CA PRO A 115 -4.35 -1.31 19.91
C PRO A 115 -3.48 -2.49 20.36
N ILE A 116 -2.70 -3.08 19.44
CA ILE A 116 -1.77 -4.17 19.75
C ILE A 116 -0.44 -4.01 19.01
N GLU A 117 0.66 -4.26 19.72
CA GLU A 117 2.00 -4.18 19.14
C GLU A 117 2.39 -5.49 18.45
N VAL A 118 2.83 -5.41 17.19
CA VAL A 118 3.29 -6.59 16.43
C VAL A 118 4.82 -6.65 16.43
N VAL A 119 5.39 -7.72 17.01
CA VAL A 119 6.84 -7.83 17.23
C VAL A 119 7.41 -9.13 16.64
N ASP A 120 8.57 -9.03 15.99
CA ASP A 120 9.35 -10.20 15.58
C ASP A 120 9.80 -11.03 16.81
N LEU A 121 9.59 -12.34 16.75
CA LEU A 121 9.99 -13.27 17.80
C LEU A 121 11.50 -13.29 18.03
N ALA A 122 12.31 -13.18 16.97
CA ALA A 122 13.76 -13.19 17.12
C ALA A 122 14.24 -11.90 17.81
N ARG A 123 13.73 -10.73 17.41
CA ARG A 123 13.96 -9.44 18.07
C ARG A 123 13.50 -9.46 19.53
N PHE A 124 12.30 -9.99 19.80
CA PHE A 124 11.77 -10.08 21.15
C PHE A 124 12.68 -10.93 22.05
N SER A 125 13.09 -12.09 21.55
CA SER A 125 13.99 -13.03 22.25
C SER A 125 15.39 -12.43 22.44
N ALA A 126 15.96 -11.80 21.42
CA ALA A 126 17.25 -11.14 21.52
C ALA A 126 17.21 -9.93 22.48
N SER A 127 16.09 -9.20 22.52
CA SER A 127 15.93 -8.13 23.49
C SER A 127 15.86 -8.65 24.92
N ALA A 128 15.30 -9.83 25.15
CA ALA A 128 15.35 -10.49 26.45
C ALA A 128 16.77 -10.92 26.87
N LEU A 129 17.71 -11.03 25.93
CA LEU A 129 19.14 -11.25 26.19
C LEU A 129 19.93 -9.95 26.45
N GLY A 130 19.27 -8.79 26.45
CA GLY A 130 19.91 -7.49 26.67
C GLY A 130 20.37 -6.79 25.39
N PHE A 131 20.09 -7.34 24.21
CA PHE A 131 20.38 -6.64 22.96
C PHE A 131 19.36 -5.54 22.68
N THR A 132 19.85 -4.37 22.29
CA THR A 132 19.03 -3.24 21.87
C THR A 132 19.07 -3.14 20.36
N PHE A 133 17.89 -3.05 19.74
CA PHE A 133 17.75 -2.88 18.30
C PHE A 133 16.99 -1.58 18.04
N PRO A 134 17.43 -0.74 17.08
CA PRO A 134 16.60 0.37 16.61
C PRO A 134 15.28 -0.20 16.08
N ASP A 135 14.16 0.47 16.34
CA ASP A 135 12.87 0.07 15.78
C ASP A 135 12.89 0.31 14.25
N PRO A 136 12.79 -0.72 13.40
CA PRO A 136 12.75 -0.53 11.96
C PRO A 136 11.39 -0.03 11.47
N ASN A 137 10.33 -0.09 12.30
CA ASN A 137 8.96 0.19 11.87
C ASN A 137 8.79 1.58 11.21
N PRO A 138 9.35 2.69 11.74
CA PRO A 138 9.21 3.99 11.09
C PRO A 138 9.77 4.04 9.66
N GLU A 139 10.94 3.43 9.43
CA GLU A 139 11.55 3.39 8.10
C GLU A 139 10.80 2.44 7.17
N VAL A 140 10.38 1.28 7.67
CA VAL A 140 9.56 0.32 6.92
C VAL A 140 8.25 0.98 6.47
N GLN A 141 7.59 1.73 7.35
CA GLN A 141 6.35 2.43 7.04
C GLN A 141 6.55 3.53 6.01
N LYS A 142 7.63 4.32 6.14
CA LYS A 142 7.99 5.34 5.16
C LYS A 142 8.21 4.74 3.77
N GLN A 143 8.97 3.65 3.68
CA GLN A 143 9.21 2.96 2.42
C GLN A 143 7.93 2.33 1.85
N TRP A 144 7.09 1.78 2.71
CA TRP A 144 5.83 1.17 2.30
C TRP A 144 4.79 2.17 1.82
N ALA A 145 4.67 3.34 2.47
CA ALA A 145 3.76 4.40 2.04
C ALA A 145 4.03 4.81 0.58
N VAL A 146 5.30 4.83 0.17
CA VAL A 146 5.70 5.06 -1.22
C VAL A 146 5.20 3.94 -2.12
N PHE A 147 5.39 2.68 -1.71
CA PHE A 147 4.95 1.51 -2.48
C PHE A 147 3.42 1.46 -2.65
N GLU A 148 2.64 1.71 -1.60
CA GLU A 148 1.17 1.76 -1.70
C GLU A 148 0.69 2.88 -2.61
N ALA A 149 1.29 4.07 -2.49
CA ALA A 149 0.93 5.19 -3.33
C ALA A 149 1.26 4.93 -4.81
N MET A 150 2.38 4.23 -5.08
CA MET A 150 2.73 3.78 -6.43
C MET A 150 1.76 2.72 -6.96
N ILE A 151 1.38 1.72 -6.14
CA ILE A 151 0.35 0.74 -6.52
C ILE A 151 -0.95 1.44 -6.89
N ALA A 152 -1.41 2.37 -6.04
CA ALA A 152 -2.63 3.11 -6.27
C ALA A 152 -2.56 3.90 -7.58
N LEU A 153 -1.44 4.58 -7.82
CA LEU A 153 -1.18 5.35 -9.04
C LEU A 153 -1.21 4.48 -10.30
N MET A 154 -0.68 3.25 -10.22
CA MET A 154 -0.59 2.30 -11.34
C MET A 154 -1.93 1.61 -11.67
N THR A 155 -3.01 1.87 -10.93
CA THR A 155 -4.35 1.38 -11.30
C THR A 155 -4.96 2.25 -12.41
N PRO A 156 -5.88 1.72 -13.25
CA PRO A 156 -6.58 2.53 -14.25
C PRO A 156 -7.27 3.76 -13.65
N GLN A 157 -7.89 3.61 -12.48
CA GLN A 157 -8.54 4.71 -11.77
C GLN A 157 -7.52 5.71 -11.23
N GLY A 158 -6.47 5.26 -10.54
CA GLY A 158 -5.46 6.16 -9.99
C GLY A 158 -4.73 6.96 -11.07
N PHE A 159 -4.47 6.34 -12.22
CA PHE A 159 -3.92 7.02 -13.38
C PHE A 159 -4.90 8.02 -13.99
N ALA A 160 -6.18 7.66 -14.13
CA ALA A 160 -7.22 8.59 -14.58
C ALA A 160 -7.38 9.80 -13.65
N ASP A 161 -7.29 9.58 -12.33
CA ASP A 161 -7.33 10.65 -11.33
C ASP A 161 -6.13 11.59 -11.49
N LEU A 162 -4.92 11.04 -11.73
CA LEU A 162 -3.74 11.84 -12.03
C LEU A 162 -3.96 12.71 -13.28
N MET A 163 -4.44 12.12 -14.38
CA MET A 163 -4.76 12.85 -15.61
C MET A 163 -5.79 13.97 -15.37
N GLY A 164 -6.73 13.74 -14.46
CA GLY A 164 -7.73 14.72 -14.03
C GLY A 164 -7.13 16.02 -13.47
N THR A 165 -5.91 15.96 -12.93
CA THR A 165 -5.21 17.12 -12.35
C THR A 165 -4.47 17.99 -13.37
N MET A 166 -4.44 17.58 -14.65
CA MET A 166 -3.61 18.19 -15.69
C MET A 166 -4.38 18.44 -17.00
N TRP A 167 -5.69 18.68 -16.93
CA TRP A 167 -6.50 18.94 -18.13
C TRP A 167 -6.02 20.11 -18.99
N PRO A 168 -5.67 21.29 -18.43
CA PRO A 168 -5.15 22.40 -19.23
C PRO A 168 -3.92 21.98 -20.06
N GLU A 169 -2.95 21.35 -19.40
CA GLU A 169 -1.66 20.95 -19.97
C GLU A 169 -1.83 19.82 -20.99
N LEU A 170 -2.71 18.85 -20.72
CA LEU A 170 -3.08 17.81 -21.68
C LEU A 170 -3.71 18.41 -22.94
N ILE A 171 -4.65 19.33 -22.81
CA ILE A 171 -5.34 19.92 -23.96
C ILE A 171 -4.39 20.80 -24.78
N ASP A 172 -3.53 21.57 -24.12
CA ASP A 172 -2.57 22.45 -24.78
C ASP A 172 -1.42 21.67 -25.44
N ALA A 173 -1.12 20.46 -24.95
CA ALA A 173 -0.15 19.56 -25.56
C ALA A 173 -0.65 18.88 -26.85
N MET A 174 -1.96 18.89 -27.13
CA MET A 174 -2.52 18.21 -28.30
C MET A 174 -1.92 18.73 -29.62
N PRO A 175 -1.51 17.84 -30.55
CA PRO A 175 -0.87 18.24 -31.80
C PRO A 175 -1.86 18.90 -32.78
N TYR A 176 -1.34 19.43 -33.89
CA TYR A 176 -2.14 19.95 -35.02
C TYR A 176 -3.19 21.02 -34.65
N ARG A 177 -2.92 21.84 -33.62
CA ARG A 177 -3.87 22.84 -33.06
C ARG A 177 -5.20 22.24 -32.57
N MET A 178 -5.22 20.95 -32.26
CA MET A 178 -6.41 20.28 -31.74
C MET A 178 -6.85 20.82 -30.38
N GLY A 179 -5.93 21.32 -29.54
CA GLY A 179 -6.28 21.91 -28.23
C GLY A 179 -7.28 23.07 -28.35
N PRO A 180 -6.95 24.16 -29.06
CA PRO A 180 -7.89 25.24 -29.35
C PRO A 180 -9.19 24.79 -30.01
N MET A 181 -9.12 23.83 -30.94
CA MET A 181 -10.32 23.24 -31.59
C MET A 181 -11.24 22.56 -30.56
N MET A 182 -10.68 21.72 -29.69
CA MET A 182 -11.42 21.01 -28.64
C MET A 182 -12.06 21.98 -27.64
N ARG A 183 -11.36 23.06 -27.25
CA ARG A 183 -11.90 24.13 -26.41
C ARG A 183 -13.06 24.86 -27.09
N ALA A 184 -12.98 25.09 -28.41
CA ALA A 184 -14.07 25.68 -29.18
C ALA A 184 -15.28 24.74 -29.27
N MET A 185 -15.06 23.45 -29.53
CA MET A 185 -16.12 22.43 -29.58
C MET A 185 -16.80 22.22 -28.22
N GLY A 186 -16.07 22.37 -27.11
CA GLY A 186 -16.65 22.30 -25.77
C GLY A 186 -17.73 23.36 -25.49
N LYS A 187 -17.65 24.50 -26.18
CA LYS A 187 -18.65 25.59 -26.09
C LYS A 187 -19.89 25.34 -26.94
N VAL A 188 -19.86 24.38 -27.87
CA VAL A 188 -20.98 24.05 -28.75
C VAL A 188 -21.73 22.82 -28.19
N PRO A 189 -23.01 22.96 -27.77
CA PRO A 189 -23.78 21.83 -27.26
C PRO A 189 -23.81 20.66 -28.26
N GLY A 190 -23.47 19.45 -27.80
CA GLY A 190 -23.50 18.24 -28.62
C GLY A 190 -22.31 18.03 -29.57
N ALA A 191 -21.41 19.00 -29.76
CA ALA A 191 -20.28 18.85 -30.69
C ALA A 191 -19.27 17.79 -30.22
N LEU A 192 -18.92 17.76 -28.93
CA LEU A 192 -18.00 16.75 -28.38
C LEU A 192 -18.58 15.32 -28.41
N SER A 193 -19.91 15.15 -28.39
CA SER A 193 -20.53 13.84 -28.49
C SER A 193 -20.38 13.21 -29.88
N LEU A 194 -20.24 14.01 -30.93
CA LEU A 194 -19.99 13.52 -32.30
C LEU A 194 -18.61 12.87 -32.43
N MET A 195 -17.64 13.28 -31.59
CA MET A 195 -16.29 12.71 -31.58
C MET A 195 -16.14 11.50 -30.66
N LYS A 196 -17.15 11.18 -29.85
CA LYS A 196 -17.13 10.09 -28.87
C LYS A 196 -16.72 8.73 -29.45
N PRO A 197 -17.21 8.31 -30.64
CA PRO A 197 -16.80 7.03 -31.25
C PRO A 197 -15.35 7.02 -31.72
N MET A 198 -14.76 8.19 -31.96
CA MET A 198 -13.40 8.34 -32.49
C MET A 198 -12.34 8.41 -31.39
N PHE A 199 -12.70 8.84 -30.18
CA PHE A 199 -11.74 9.00 -29.07
C PHE A 199 -10.96 7.72 -28.72
N PRO A 200 -11.57 6.52 -28.61
CA PRO A 200 -10.81 5.31 -28.29
C PRO A 200 -9.74 4.95 -29.32
N VAL A 201 -9.92 5.37 -30.58
CA VAL A 201 -8.99 5.10 -31.69
C VAL A 201 -7.94 6.20 -31.83
N LEU A 202 -8.32 7.44 -31.53
CA LEU A 202 -7.47 8.61 -31.68
C LEU A 202 -6.56 8.81 -30.47
N PHE A 203 -7.08 8.60 -29.26
CA PHE A 203 -6.36 8.86 -28.01
C PHE A 203 -5.05 8.06 -27.88
N PRO A 204 -4.99 6.74 -28.19
CA PRO A 204 -3.73 5.99 -28.15
C PRO A 204 -2.67 6.47 -29.15
N ARG A 205 -3.09 7.10 -30.27
CA ARG A 205 -2.16 7.67 -31.25
C ARG A 205 -1.67 9.06 -30.86
N LEU A 206 -2.54 9.86 -30.24
CA LEU A 206 -2.20 11.20 -29.79
C LEU A 206 -1.32 11.21 -28.55
N LEU A 207 -1.57 10.28 -27.63
CA LEU A 207 -0.92 10.28 -26.33
C LEU A 207 0.62 10.25 -26.41
N PRO A 208 1.27 9.37 -27.21
CA PRO A 208 2.74 9.38 -27.37
C PRO A 208 3.30 10.72 -27.87
N MET A 209 2.57 11.42 -28.75
CA MET A 209 2.99 12.74 -29.24
C MET A 209 2.86 13.84 -28.18
N MET A 210 1.96 13.66 -27.21
CA MET A 210 1.73 14.59 -26.11
C MET A 210 2.70 14.35 -24.94
N MET A 211 3.13 13.10 -24.72
CA MET A 211 3.95 12.71 -23.56
C MET A 211 5.19 13.59 -23.34
N PRO A 212 6.01 13.95 -24.33
CA PRO A 212 7.19 14.79 -24.09
C PRO A 212 6.86 16.17 -23.49
N LYS A 213 5.69 16.73 -23.81
CA LYS A 213 5.23 18.03 -23.28
C LYS A 213 4.56 17.90 -21.92
N VAL A 214 3.91 16.77 -21.66
CA VAL A 214 3.13 16.53 -20.43
C VAL A 214 3.99 15.92 -19.32
N MET A 215 5.06 15.19 -19.67
CA MET A 215 5.93 14.49 -18.73
C MET A 215 6.45 15.37 -17.58
N PRO A 216 6.92 16.62 -17.79
CA PRO A 216 7.40 17.45 -16.69
C PRO A 216 6.32 17.75 -15.64
N VAL A 217 5.10 18.06 -16.09
CA VAL A 217 3.95 18.32 -15.21
C VAL A 217 3.52 17.02 -14.55
N MET A 218 3.47 15.91 -15.28
CA MET A 218 3.14 14.61 -14.71
C MET A 218 4.10 14.22 -13.58
N LEU A 219 5.40 14.42 -13.76
CA LEU A 219 6.41 14.18 -12.72
C LEU A 219 6.20 15.08 -11.49
N GLU A 220 5.86 16.35 -11.71
CA GLU A 220 5.55 17.29 -10.63
C GLU A 220 4.31 16.86 -9.83
N ARG A 221 3.22 16.47 -10.53
CA ARG A 221 2.01 15.94 -9.89
C ARG A 221 2.27 14.63 -9.14
N VAL A 222 3.07 13.72 -9.69
CA VAL A 222 3.45 12.46 -9.04
C VAL A 222 4.29 12.72 -7.79
N LYS A 223 5.25 13.64 -7.85
CA LYS A 223 6.07 14.05 -6.69
C LYS A 223 5.21 14.64 -5.57
N GLY A 224 4.17 15.41 -5.91
CA GLY A 224 3.23 15.95 -4.92
C GLY A 224 2.32 14.89 -4.28
N ARG A 225 2.10 13.76 -4.95
CA ARG A 225 1.21 12.69 -4.49
C ARG A 225 1.92 11.57 -3.73
N ILE A 226 3.21 11.36 -4.01
CA ILE A 226 3.98 10.24 -3.46
C ILE A 226 5.17 10.78 -2.66
N PRO A 227 5.26 10.48 -1.35
CA PRO A 227 6.33 10.97 -0.48
C PRO A 227 7.65 10.20 -0.72
N MET A 228 8.19 10.30 -1.93
CA MET A 228 9.39 9.59 -2.36
C MET A 228 10.65 10.13 -1.65
N PRO A 229 11.59 9.24 -1.25
CA PRO A 229 12.94 9.64 -0.89
C PRO A 229 13.66 10.33 -2.06
N ASP A 230 14.63 11.21 -1.75
CA ASP A 230 15.34 12.00 -2.76
C ASP A 230 15.97 11.14 -3.85
N TYR A 231 16.66 10.05 -3.47
CA TYR A 231 17.30 9.13 -4.41
C TYR A 231 16.30 8.49 -5.41
N MET A 232 15.05 8.29 -5.00
CA MET A 232 14.01 7.75 -5.86
C MET A 232 13.45 8.85 -6.77
N ALA A 233 13.21 10.05 -6.22
CA ALA A 233 12.72 11.20 -6.98
C ALA A 233 13.69 11.61 -8.09
N GLU A 234 15.00 11.52 -7.85
CA GLU A 234 16.05 11.80 -8.84
C GLU A 234 16.02 10.85 -10.04
N GLN A 235 15.56 9.62 -9.85
CA GLN A 235 15.50 8.59 -10.91
C GLN A 235 14.19 8.65 -11.72
N MET A 236 13.14 9.29 -11.19
CA MET A 236 11.82 9.33 -11.83
C MET A 236 11.82 9.87 -13.27
N PRO A 237 12.58 10.93 -13.63
CA PRO A 237 12.62 11.41 -15.00
C PRO A 237 13.10 10.37 -16.02
N GLU A 238 13.98 9.44 -15.60
CA GLU A 238 14.48 8.36 -16.46
C GLU A 238 13.56 7.14 -16.44
N LEU A 239 13.01 6.80 -15.27
CA LEU A 239 12.18 5.60 -15.10
C LEU A 239 10.77 5.76 -15.67
N MET A 240 10.14 6.91 -15.47
CA MET A 240 8.73 7.10 -15.83
C MET A 240 8.45 6.91 -17.32
N PRO A 241 9.27 7.42 -18.27
CA PRO A 241 9.06 7.13 -19.69
C PRO A 241 9.06 5.62 -20.00
N LYS A 242 10.05 4.88 -19.48
CA LYS A 242 10.18 3.42 -19.69
C LYS A 242 8.98 2.65 -19.13
N VAL A 243 8.51 3.05 -17.95
CA VAL A 243 7.34 2.48 -17.30
C VAL A 243 6.07 2.76 -18.12
N MET A 244 5.90 4.00 -18.62
CA MET A 244 4.75 4.35 -19.45
C MET A 244 4.74 3.61 -20.78
N ASP A 245 5.88 3.48 -21.45
CA ASP A 245 5.99 2.73 -22.70
C ASP A 245 5.59 1.27 -22.54
N THR A 246 5.88 0.69 -21.36
CA THR A 246 5.52 -0.69 -21.04
C THR A 246 4.05 -0.82 -20.61
N LEU A 247 3.55 0.05 -19.73
CA LEU A 247 2.23 -0.10 -19.11
C LEU A 247 1.09 0.41 -20.00
N MET A 248 1.27 1.54 -20.68
CA MET A 248 0.18 2.22 -21.39
C MET A 248 -0.50 1.36 -22.46
N PRO A 249 0.22 0.57 -23.29
CA PRO A 249 -0.43 -0.29 -24.27
C PRO A 249 -1.45 -1.27 -23.66
N HIS A 250 -1.22 -1.71 -22.42
CA HIS A 250 -2.07 -2.68 -21.72
C HIS A 250 -3.14 -2.01 -20.85
N MET A 251 -2.93 -0.76 -20.44
CA MET A 251 -3.82 -0.05 -19.50
C MET A 251 -4.78 0.92 -20.20
N ILE A 252 -4.46 1.38 -21.41
CA ILE A 252 -5.20 2.48 -22.06
C ILE A 252 -6.67 2.15 -22.33
N GLY A 253 -7.00 0.88 -22.60
CA GLY A 253 -8.38 0.43 -22.81
C GLY A 253 -9.26 0.65 -21.57
N ASP A 254 -8.70 0.46 -20.39
CA ASP A 254 -9.40 0.62 -19.11
C ASP A 254 -9.42 2.08 -18.65
N VAL A 255 -8.39 2.86 -19.00
CA VAL A 255 -8.29 4.28 -18.64
C VAL A 255 -9.24 5.14 -19.48
N VAL A 256 -9.34 4.89 -20.79
CA VAL A 256 -10.13 5.73 -21.72
C VAL A 256 -11.58 5.98 -21.23
N PRO A 257 -12.35 4.96 -20.79
CA PRO A 257 -13.69 5.16 -20.24
C PRO A 257 -13.72 6.09 -19.02
N LEU A 258 -12.69 6.02 -18.17
CA LEU A 258 -12.59 6.80 -16.92
C LEU A 258 -12.25 8.26 -17.18
N VAL A 259 -11.45 8.56 -18.22
CA VAL A 259 -10.99 9.92 -18.54
C VAL A 259 -11.91 10.68 -19.49
N THR A 260 -12.64 9.97 -20.36
CA THR A 260 -13.42 10.61 -21.45
C THR A 260 -14.49 11.55 -20.92
N ARG A 261 -15.25 11.13 -19.90
CA ARG A 261 -16.34 11.95 -19.37
C ARG A 261 -15.82 13.18 -18.60
N PRO A 262 -14.88 13.04 -17.63
CA PRO A 262 -14.27 14.18 -16.96
C PRO A 262 -13.66 15.22 -17.92
N MET A 263 -12.97 14.77 -18.97
CA MET A 263 -12.41 15.67 -20.00
C MET A 263 -13.51 16.48 -20.71
N ILE A 264 -14.62 15.84 -21.09
CA ILE A 264 -15.75 16.52 -21.74
C ILE A 264 -16.38 17.55 -20.81
N ASP A 265 -16.52 17.22 -19.52
CA ASP A 265 -17.11 18.12 -18.54
C ASP A 265 -16.20 19.34 -18.28
N TYR A 266 -14.88 19.13 -18.18
CA TYR A 266 -13.89 20.20 -18.16
C TYR A 266 -14.00 21.12 -19.40
N LEU A 267 -14.06 20.56 -20.61
CA LEU A 267 -14.16 21.32 -21.86
C LEU A 267 -15.46 22.13 -21.98
N ARG A 268 -16.54 21.69 -21.31
CA ARG A 268 -17.83 22.38 -21.27
C ARG A 268 -17.88 23.49 -20.22
N GLY A 269 -16.80 23.71 -19.48
CA GLY A 269 -16.80 24.64 -18.34
C GLY A 269 -17.70 24.17 -17.18
N ARG A 270 -18.13 22.90 -17.20
CA ARG A 270 -18.83 22.28 -16.08
C ARG A 270 -17.79 21.84 -15.07
N ASN A 271 -17.29 22.79 -14.29
CA ASN A 271 -16.66 22.47 -13.02
C ASN A 271 -17.77 22.01 -12.06
N GLU A 272 -18.35 20.84 -12.30
CA GLU A 272 -18.59 19.99 -11.14
C GLU A 272 -17.18 19.70 -10.66
N GLY A 273 -16.80 20.35 -9.56
CA GLY A 273 -15.52 20.10 -8.91
C GLY A 273 -15.36 18.59 -8.94
N SER A 274 -14.28 18.14 -9.56
CA SER A 274 -13.78 16.82 -9.26
C SER A 274 -13.65 16.82 -7.75
N GLY A 275 -14.68 16.31 -7.08
CA GLY A 275 -14.49 15.39 -6.00
C GLY A 275 -13.65 14.28 -6.59
N VAL A 276 -12.37 14.56 -6.81
CA VAL A 276 -11.34 13.86 -6.06
C VAL A 276 -11.98 13.78 -4.69
N ARG A 277 -12.67 12.66 -4.43
CA ARG A 277 -12.65 12.17 -3.08
C ARG A 277 -11.18 12.14 -2.84
N ASP A 278 -10.71 13.14 -2.11
CA ASP A 278 -9.60 12.97 -1.23
C ASP A 278 -10.06 11.81 -0.33
N ARG A 279 -9.96 10.59 -0.88
CA ARG A 279 -9.28 9.53 -0.19
C ARG A 279 -7.79 9.90 -0.27
N ALA A 280 -7.44 11.12 0.15
CA ALA A 280 -6.49 11.33 1.21
C ALA A 280 -6.46 10.03 1.98
N ASN A 281 -5.41 9.27 1.69
CA ASN A 281 -4.85 8.31 2.59
C ASN A 281 -5.20 8.76 4.01
N PRO A 282 -6.05 8.04 4.77
CA PRO A 282 -6.31 8.43 6.15
C PRO A 282 -4.94 8.60 6.76
N SER A 283 -4.67 9.86 7.09
CA SER A 283 -3.40 10.37 7.58
C SER A 283 -2.69 9.31 8.40
N LEU A 284 -1.58 8.77 7.88
CA LEU A 284 -0.54 8.26 8.75
C LEU A 284 -0.10 9.47 9.56
N PRO A 285 -0.36 9.54 10.88
CA PRO A 285 0.17 10.64 11.66
C PRO A 285 1.69 10.46 11.68
N LEU A 286 2.38 11.32 10.92
CA LEU A 286 3.79 11.56 11.13
C LEU A 286 3.92 12.36 12.44
N SER A 287 3.96 11.63 13.55
CA SER A 287 4.46 12.10 14.85
C SER A 287 5.21 10.98 15.54
#